data_AF-A0A4R8WVL9-F1
#
_entry.id   AF-A0A4R8WVL9-F1
#
_cell.length_a   1.000
_cell.length_b   1.000
_cell.length_c   1.000
_cell.angle_alpha   90.00
_cell.angle_beta   90.00
_cell.angle_gamma   90.00
#
_symmetry.space_group_name_H-M   'P 1'
#
loop_
_entity.id
_entity.type
_entity.pdbx_description
1 polymer ?
#
loop_
_entity_poly.entity_id
_entity_poly.type
_entity_poly.pdbx_seq_one_letter_code
_entity_poly.pdbx_strand_id
1 'polypeptide(L)'
;NKQVKERRRLARHPARAIPELVATGPGQVYTWDITKLPGPVKGKYYDAYVMIDIYSRYIVGMKVHPAESAVLAAEMMRETFSIHGTPQVVHADRGTSMTSKTVAALLSDLEVTKSHSRPRVSNDNPYSESWFKTLKFAPVFPERFGSLGDARRFMNTFVEGYNHSHRHTGIGLNTPADVHYGLAAGKAAERAATLDKARARNPERFSTNLDPKILATPDAAWINRPAEPQEVDPKLAA
;
A
#
# COMPACT_ATOMS: atom_id res chain seq x y z
N ASN A 1 0.87 -34.71 -33.23
CA ASN A 1 0.31 -33.88 -32.12
C ASN A 1 0.36 -32.37 -32.42
N LYS A 2 0.02 -31.94 -33.65
CA LYS A 2 0.05 -30.52 -34.10
C LYS A 2 -1.20 -29.72 -33.69
N GLN A 3 -2.36 -30.38 -33.59
CA GLN A 3 -3.63 -29.76 -33.20
C GLN A 3 -3.63 -29.17 -31.78
N VAL A 4 -2.91 -29.76 -30.82
CA VAL A 4 -2.83 -29.24 -29.43
C VAL A 4 -1.98 -27.96 -29.35
N LYS A 5 -0.91 -27.86 -30.16
CA LYS A 5 -0.09 -26.64 -30.27
C LYS A 5 -0.87 -25.49 -30.92
N GLU A 6 -1.71 -25.80 -31.90
CA GLU A 6 -2.51 -24.82 -32.63
C GLU A 6 -3.64 -24.23 -31.77
N ARG A 7 -4.32 -25.05 -30.96
CA ARG A 7 -5.31 -24.57 -29.97
C ARG A 7 -4.70 -23.63 -28.92
N ARG A 8 -3.46 -23.88 -28.46
CA ARG A 8 -2.75 -22.95 -27.55
C ARG A 8 -2.34 -21.64 -28.22
N ARG A 9 -2.07 -21.65 -29.53
CA ARG A 9 -1.72 -20.44 -30.31
C ARG A 9 -2.93 -19.58 -30.64
N LEU A 10 -4.11 -20.19 -30.75
CA LEU A 10 -5.39 -19.52 -31.05
C LEU A 10 -6.11 -19.00 -29.79
N ALA A 11 -5.75 -19.47 -28.59
CA ALA A 11 -6.17 -18.86 -27.34
C ALA A 11 -5.43 -17.54 -27.09
N ARG A 12 -5.63 -16.55 -27.97
CA ARG A 12 -5.35 -15.14 -27.63
C ARG A 12 -6.41 -14.73 -26.63
N HIS A 13 -6.21 -15.07 -25.37
CA HIS A 13 -6.95 -14.41 -24.30
C HIS A 13 -6.75 -12.90 -24.49
N PRO A 14 -7.83 -12.11 -24.47
CA PRO A 14 -7.68 -10.66 -24.50
C PRO A 14 -6.68 -10.25 -23.41
N ALA A 15 -5.83 -9.27 -23.73
CA ALA A 15 -4.91 -8.73 -22.75
C ALA A 15 -5.73 -8.32 -21.53
N ARG A 16 -5.38 -8.85 -20.35
CA ARG A 16 -6.10 -8.52 -19.12
C ARG A 16 -5.94 -7.02 -18.87
N ALA A 17 -7.04 -6.37 -18.52
CA ALA A 17 -7.06 -4.95 -18.19
C ALA A 17 -6.00 -4.64 -17.12
N ILE A 18 -5.26 -3.56 -17.34
CA ILE A 18 -4.35 -3.02 -16.34
C ILE A 18 -5.24 -2.43 -15.24
N PRO A 19 -5.06 -2.81 -13.97
CA PRO A 19 -5.84 -2.24 -12.90
C PRO A 19 -5.39 -0.80 -12.70
N GLU A 20 -6.22 0.15 -13.14
CA GLU A 20 -6.03 1.58 -12.92
C GLU A 20 -6.88 2.00 -11.72
N LEU A 21 -6.24 2.28 -10.60
CA LEU A 21 -6.90 2.67 -9.36
C LEU A 21 -6.38 4.03 -8.92
N VAL A 22 -7.28 4.89 -8.49
CA VAL A 22 -6.96 6.24 -8.00
C VAL A 22 -7.60 6.42 -6.63
N ALA A 23 -6.82 6.94 -5.68
CA ALA A 23 -7.29 7.39 -4.38
C ALA A 23 -6.96 8.88 -4.22
N THR A 24 -7.97 9.71 -3.99
CA THR A 24 -7.87 11.14 -3.69
C THR A 24 -7.96 11.44 -2.20
N GLY A 25 -8.20 10.42 -1.37
CA GLY A 25 -8.24 10.55 0.08
C GLY A 25 -8.08 9.21 0.80
N PRO A 26 -7.92 9.24 2.14
CA PRO A 26 -7.82 8.04 2.95
C PRO A 26 -9.09 7.17 2.85
N GLY A 27 -8.93 5.86 3.04
CA GLY A 27 -10.07 4.94 3.08
C GLY A 27 -10.65 4.54 1.71
N GLN A 28 -10.18 5.10 0.60
CA GLN A 28 -10.77 4.79 -0.71
C GLN A 28 -10.25 3.49 -1.31
N VAL A 29 -8.93 3.32 -1.36
CA VAL A 29 -8.28 2.16 -1.98
C VAL A 29 -7.26 1.58 -1.01
N TYR A 30 -7.47 0.34 -0.63
CA TYR A 30 -6.51 -0.43 0.16
C TYR A 30 -5.80 -1.43 -0.73
N THR A 31 -4.50 -1.60 -0.50
CA THR A 31 -3.80 -2.79 -0.97
C THR A 31 -3.58 -3.76 0.18
N TRP A 32 -3.49 -5.05 -0.08
CA TRP A 32 -3.03 -6.01 0.91
C TRP A 32 -2.18 -7.11 0.29
N ASP A 33 -1.33 -7.70 1.13
CA ASP A 33 -0.43 -8.79 0.74
C ASP A 33 0.04 -9.58 1.97
N ILE A 34 0.68 -10.72 1.74
CA ILE A 34 1.21 -11.62 2.76
C ILE A 34 2.71 -11.81 2.55
N THR A 35 3.51 -11.55 3.57
CA THR A 35 4.95 -11.88 3.55
C THR A 35 5.30 -12.97 4.57
N LYS A 36 6.29 -13.78 4.21
CA LYS A 36 6.90 -14.75 5.13
C LYS A 36 7.86 -14.04 6.08
N LEU A 37 7.75 -14.36 7.37
CA LEU A 37 8.69 -14.01 8.42
C LEU A 37 9.50 -15.26 8.80
N PRO A 38 10.84 -15.20 8.88
CA PRO A 38 11.67 -16.37 9.17
C PRO A 38 11.40 -16.88 10.59
N GLY A 39 10.92 -18.11 10.71
CA GLY A 39 10.66 -18.75 12.00
C GLY A 39 11.94 -19.25 12.69
N PRO A 40 11.78 -19.95 13.83
CA PRO A 40 12.90 -20.30 14.72
C PRO A 40 13.92 -21.24 14.08
N VAL A 41 13.50 -22.00 13.07
CA VAL A 41 14.36 -22.93 12.34
C VAL A 41 14.22 -22.74 10.83
N LYS A 42 15.27 -23.09 10.08
CA LYS A 42 15.29 -22.99 8.62
C LYS A 42 14.11 -23.77 8.01
N GLY A 43 13.42 -23.14 7.05
CA GLY A 43 12.27 -23.74 6.38
C GLY A 43 10.93 -23.58 7.11
N LYS A 44 10.91 -23.12 8.38
CA LYS A 44 9.68 -22.70 9.05
C LYS A 44 9.52 -21.19 8.96
N TYR A 45 8.30 -20.76 8.71
CA TYR A 45 7.95 -19.34 8.55
C TYR A 45 6.65 -19.04 9.28
N TYR A 46 6.46 -17.78 9.63
CA TYR A 46 5.16 -17.21 9.97
C TYR A 46 4.65 -16.36 8.81
N ASP A 47 3.35 -16.20 8.72
CA ASP A 47 2.67 -15.43 7.69
C ASP A 47 2.20 -14.09 8.27
N ALA A 48 2.74 -12.99 7.75
CA ALA A 48 2.35 -11.64 8.11
C ALA A 48 1.46 -11.04 7.02
N TYR A 49 0.20 -10.82 7.38
CA TYR A 49 -0.84 -10.21 6.54
C TYR A 49 -0.83 -8.72 6.81
N VAL A 50 -0.83 -7.93 5.75
CA VAL A 50 -0.71 -6.48 5.86
C VAL A 50 -1.65 -5.84 4.87
N MET A 51 -2.41 -4.85 5.34
CA MET A 51 -3.30 -4.03 4.54
C MET A 51 -2.94 -2.55 4.72
N ILE A 52 -2.78 -1.85 3.61
CA ILE A 52 -2.23 -0.50 3.53
C ILE A 52 -3.18 0.38 2.73
N ASP A 53 -3.49 1.55 3.27
CA ASP A 53 -4.14 2.65 2.56
C ASP A 53 -3.13 3.28 1.58
N ILE A 54 -3.42 3.24 0.27
CA ILE A 54 -2.45 3.70 -0.73
C ILE A 54 -2.27 5.23 -0.73
N TYR A 55 -3.27 5.98 -0.25
CA TYR A 55 -3.23 7.44 -0.21
C TYR A 55 -2.35 7.91 0.94
N SER A 56 -2.65 7.46 2.16
CA SER A 56 -1.93 7.89 3.36
C SER A 56 -0.66 7.08 3.63
N ARG A 57 -0.51 5.91 2.99
CA ARG A 57 0.44 4.84 3.35
C ARG A 57 0.18 4.18 4.70
N TYR A 58 -0.93 4.48 5.36
CA TYR A 58 -1.20 3.97 6.70
C TYR A 58 -1.48 2.47 6.66
N ILE A 59 -0.83 1.72 7.55
CA ILE A 59 -1.11 0.30 7.73
C ILE A 59 -2.39 0.20 8.55
N VAL A 60 -3.50 -0.05 7.87
CA VAL A 60 -4.84 -0.17 8.46
C VAL A 60 -5.08 -1.54 9.09
N GLY A 61 -4.34 -2.56 8.67
CA GLY A 61 -4.46 -3.91 9.21
C GLY A 61 -3.14 -4.66 9.18
N MET A 62 -2.81 -5.32 10.29
CA MET A 62 -1.65 -6.22 10.38
C MET A 62 -1.96 -7.40 11.30
N LYS A 63 -1.71 -8.61 10.82
CA LYS A 63 -1.80 -9.84 11.63
C LYS A 63 -0.66 -10.79 11.30
N VAL A 64 -0.21 -11.55 12.30
CA VAL A 64 0.79 -12.62 12.12
C VAL A 64 0.21 -13.96 12.58
N HIS A 65 0.30 -14.95 11.71
CA HIS A 65 -0.23 -16.30 11.92
C HIS A 65 0.82 -17.39 11.63
N PRO A 66 0.63 -18.60 12.18
CA PRO A 66 1.52 -19.74 11.90
C PRO A 66 1.56 -20.17 10.42
N ALA A 67 0.45 -19.93 9.70
CA ALA A 67 0.31 -20.32 8.31
C ALA A 67 -0.72 -19.44 7.59
N GLU A 68 -0.59 -19.40 6.27
CA GLU A 68 -1.51 -18.76 5.35
C GLU A 68 -2.91 -19.42 5.38
N SER A 69 -3.97 -18.63 5.44
CA SER A 69 -5.38 -19.03 5.49
C SER A 69 -6.28 -17.91 5.00
N ALA A 70 -7.17 -18.23 4.06
CA ALA A 70 -8.20 -17.33 3.56
C ALA A 70 -9.21 -16.89 4.64
N VAL A 71 -9.44 -17.73 5.66
CA VAL A 71 -10.33 -17.39 6.78
C VAL A 71 -9.70 -16.31 7.64
N LEU A 72 -8.42 -16.45 7.96
CA LEU A 72 -7.67 -15.46 8.74
C LEU A 72 -7.53 -14.12 7.98
N ALA A 73 -7.37 -14.18 6.65
CA ALA A 73 -7.44 -12.98 5.82
C ALA A 73 -8.79 -12.28 5.93
N ALA A 74 -9.90 -13.02 5.85
CA ALA A 74 -11.25 -12.49 5.95
C ALA A 74 -11.53 -11.89 7.35
N GLU A 75 -11.05 -12.54 8.42
CA GLU A 75 -11.14 -12.01 9.79
C GLU A 75 -10.38 -10.68 9.94
N MET A 76 -9.13 -10.62 9.45
CA MET A 76 -8.36 -9.38 9.45
C MET A 76 -9.10 -8.27 8.69
N MET A 77 -9.66 -8.56 7.51
CA MET A 77 -10.42 -7.57 6.74
C MET A 77 -11.64 -7.04 7.49
N ARG A 78 -12.44 -7.93 8.10
CA ARG A 78 -13.61 -7.52 8.89
C ARG A 78 -13.21 -6.60 10.05
N GLU A 79 -12.16 -6.97 10.78
CA GLU A 79 -11.64 -6.15 11.89
C GLU A 79 -11.16 -4.79 11.39
N THR A 80 -10.32 -4.76 10.36
CA THR A 80 -9.82 -3.52 9.75
C THR A 80 -10.96 -2.61 9.30
N PHE A 81 -11.96 -3.14 8.58
CA PHE A 81 -13.06 -2.34 8.07
C PHE A 81 -14.00 -1.85 9.18
N SER A 82 -14.11 -2.60 10.28
CA SER A 82 -14.88 -2.14 11.45
C SER A 82 -14.24 -0.94 12.16
N ILE A 83 -12.91 -0.82 12.10
CA ILE A 83 -12.15 0.27 12.74
C ILE A 83 -12.04 1.48 11.82
N HIS A 84 -11.69 1.26 10.54
CA HIS A 84 -11.33 2.32 9.61
C HIS A 84 -12.44 2.67 8.60
N GLY A 85 -13.55 1.93 8.63
CA GLY A 85 -14.58 1.98 7.60
C GLY A 85 -14.28 1.04 6.42
N THR A 86 -15.32 0.76 5.65
CA THR A 86 -15.23 -0.12 4.47
C THR A 86 -14.65 0.66 3.27
N PRO A 87 -13.56 0.19 2.65
CA PRO A 87 -12.99 0.86 1.49
C PRO A 87 -13.80 0.60 0.22
N GLN A 88 -13.60 1.43 -0.80
CA GLN A 88 -14.25 1.23 -2.09
C GLN A 88 -13.59 0.08 -2.87
N VAL A 89 -12.26 0.00 -2.80
CA VAL A 89 -11.47 -1.00 -3.53
C VAL A 89 -10.47 -1.68 -2.60
N VAL A 90 -10.36 -3.00 -2.73
CA VAL A 90 -9.25 -3.79 -2.19
C VAL A 90 -8.47 -4.38 -3.35
N HIS A 91 -7.21 -3.96 -3.47
CA HIS A 91 -6.25 -4.46 -4.43
C HIS A 91 -5.34 -5.51 -3.78
N ALA A 92 -5.03 -6.58 -4.51
CA ALA A 92 -4.16 -7.64 -4.03
C ALA A 92 -3.33 -8.22 -5.17
N ASP A 93 -2.29 -8.99 -4.82
CA ASP A 93 -1.68 -9.87 -5.80
C ASP A 93 -2.61 -11.06 -6.15
N ARG A 94 -2.08 -12.10 -6.81
CA ARG A 94 -2.84 -13.31 -7.17
C ARG A 94 -2.51 -14.53 -6.31
N GLY A 95 -2.02 -14.34 -5.09
CA GLY A 95 -1.76 -15.42 -4.16
C GLY A 95 -3.01 -16.25 -3.82
N THR A 96 -2.78 -17.40 -3.18
CA THR A 96 -3.84 -18.39 -2.93
C THR A 96 -4.95 -17.82 -2.04
N SER A 97 -4.59 -17.14 -0.94
CA SER A 97 -5.58 -16.45 -0.09
C SER A 97 -6.29 -15.32 -0.81
N MET A 98 -5.57 -14.57 -1.64
CA MET A 98 -6.06 -13.40 -2.36
C MET A 98 -7.10 -13.77 -3.41
N THR A 99 -6.94 -14.94 -4.01
CA THR A 99 -7.87 -15.47 -5.03
C THR A 99 -8.93 -16.43 -4.46
N SER A 100 -8.96 -16.62 -3.14
CA SER A 100 -9.88 -17.53 -2.48
C SER A 100 -11.36 -17.11 -2.60
N LYS A 101 -12.26 -18.10 -2.58
CA LYS A 101 -13.71 -17.85 -2.55
C LYS A 101 -14.14 -17.14 -1.28
N THR A 102 -13.52 -17.45 -0.14
CA THR A 102 -13.84 -16.85 1.16
C THR A 102 -13.62 -15.34 1.16
N VAL A 103 -12.44 -14.88 0.71
CA VAL A 103 -12.16 -13.45 0.61
C VAL A 103 -13.03 -12.79 -0.46
N ALA A 104 -13.22 -13.44 -1.61
CA ALA A 104 -14.07 -12.91 -2.68
C ALA A 104 -15.54 -12.72 -2.24
N ALA A 105 -16.09 -13.68 -1.49
CA ALA A 105 -17.45 -13.60 -0.95
C ALA A 105 -17.57 -12.47 0.07
N LEU A 106 -16.62 -12.37 1.01
CA LEU A 106 -16.58 -11.27 1.99
C LEU A 106 -16.61 -9.90 1.30
N LEU A 107 -15.72 -9.67 0.33
CA LEU A 107 -15.65 -8.38 -0.35
C LEU A 107 -16.94 -8.09 -1.13
N SER A 108 -17.56 -9.11 -1.72
CA SER A 108 -18.86 -8.97 -2.38
C SER A 108 -19.98 -8.60 -1.39
N ASP A 109 -20.04 -9.26 -0.22
CA ASP A 109 -21.05 -9.00 0.81
C ASP A 109 -20.94 -7.59 1.39
N LEU A 110 -19.73 -7.02 1.39
CA LEU A 110 -19.43 -5.67 1.86
C LEU A 110 -19.42 -4.64 0.73
N GLU A 111 -19.83 -5.02 -0.49
CA GLU A 111 -19.87 -4.15 -1.68
C GLU A 111 -18.50 -3.51 -2.02
N VAL A 112 -17.41 -4.19 -1.65
CA VAL A 112 -16.04 -3.77 -1.94
C VAL A 112 -15.60 -4.30 -3.30
N THR A 113 -15.15 -3.39 -4.16
CA THR A 113 -14.60 -3.77 -5.46
C THR A 113 -13.26 -4.48 -5.27
N LYS A 114 -13.16 -5.71 -5.79
CA LYS A 114 -11.92 -6.48 -5.76
C LYS A 114 -11.08 -6.19 -7.01
N SER A 115 -9.82 -5.84 -6.81
CA SER A 115 -8.84 -5.65 -7.89
C SER A 115 -7.62 -6.56 -7.68
N HIS A 116 -6.99 -6.98 -8.77
CA HIS A 116 -5.81 -7.85 -8.71
C HIS A 116 -4.72 -7.41 -9.68
N SER A 117 -3.46 -7.62 -9.30
CA SER A 117 -2.32 -7.50 -10.20
C SER A 117 -2.46 -8.39 -11.44
N ARG A 118 -1.82 -7.96 -12.53
CA ARG A 118 -1.68 -8.81 -13.72
C ARG A 118 -0.79 -10.01 -13.40
N PRO A 119 -1.07 -11.19 -13.99
CA PRO A 119 -0.23 -12.36 -13.78
C PRO A 119 1.23 -12.07 -14.10
N ARG A 120 2.12 -12.38 -13.14
CA ARG A 120 3.57 -12.19 -13.24
C ARG A 120 4.03 -10.73 -13.38
N VAL A 121 3.22 -9.77 -12.91
CA VAL A 121 3.59 -8.36 -12.85
C VAL A 121 3.58 -7.92 -11.38
N SER A 122 4.73 -8.04 -10.73
CA SER A 122 4.93 -7.70 -9.31
C SER A 122 4.69 -6.20 -9.07
N ASN A 123 5.12 -5.35 -10.02
CA ASN A 123 4.96 -3.90 -9.99
C ASN A 123 3.51 -3.38 -9.90
N ASP A 124 2.49 -4.22 -10.08
CA ASP A 124 1.09 -3.83 -9.92
C ASP A 124 0.68 -3.76 -8.42
N ASN A 125 1.54 -4.13 -7.46
CA ASN A 125 1.31 -3.93 -6.01
C ASN A 125 2.45 -3.12 -5.32
N PRO A 126 2.75 -1.90 -5.78
CA PRO A 126 3.98 -1.20 -5.40
C PRO A 126 4.03 -0.78 -3.92
N TYR A 127 2.87 -0.53 -3.30
CA TYR A 127 2.78 -0.07 -1.91
C TYR A 127 3.13 -1.18 -0.92
N SER A 128 2.56 -2.38 -1.08
CA SER A 128 2.90 -3.54 -0.25
C SER A 128 4.36 -3.96 -0.46
N GLU A 129 4.84 -3.98 -1.71
CA GLU A 129 6.23 -4.32 -2.02
C GLU A 129 7.23 -3.33 -1.40
N SER A 130 6.98 -2.03 -1.56
CA SER A 130 7.81 -0.99 -0.95
C SER A 130 7.82 -1.14 0.57
N TRP A 131 6.67 -1.42 1.18
CA TRP A 131 6.59 -1.63 2.62
C TRP A 131 7.36 -2.87 3.08
N PHE A 132 7.24 -4.00 2.38
CA PHE A 132 8.02 -5.21 2.70
C PHE A 132 9.52 -4.97 2.60
N LYS A 133 9.96 -4.15 1.65
CA LYS A 133 11.36 -3.71 1.58
C LYS A 133 11.73 -2.89 2.80
N THR A 134 10.93 -1.90 3.20
CA THR A 134 11.17 -1.13 4.42
C THR A 134 11.26 -2.02 5.66
N LEU A 135 10.37 -3.01 5.79
CA LEU A 135 10.39 -3.98 6.88
C LEU A 135 11.67 -4.81 6.90
N LYS A 136 11.99 -5.49 5.79
CA LYS A 136 13.09 -6.48 5.73
C LYS A 136 14.48 -5.87 5.72
N PHE A 137 14.62 -4.62 5.29
CA PHE A 137 15.89 -3.90 5.29
C PHE A 137 16.07 -3.00 6.51
N ALA A 138 15.09 -2.98 7.44
CA ALA A 138 15.26 -2.28 8.70
C ALA A 138 16.42 -2.91 9.50
N PRO A 139 17.35 -2.11 10.08
CA PRO A 139 18.46 -2.65 10.88
C PRO A 139 18.03 -3.52 12.07
N VAL A 140 16.80 -3.31 12.54
CA VAL A 140 16.19 -4.05 13.66
C VAL A 140 15.49 -5.34 13.23
N PHE A 141 15.38 -5.61 11.92
CA PHE A 141 14.71 -6.81 11.43
C PHE A 141 15.55 -8.05 11.77
N PRO A 142 15.01 -9.01 12.54
CA PRO A 142 15.79 -10.14 13.01
C PRO A 142 16.03 -11.16 11.89
N GLU A 143 17.16 -11.87 11.96
CA GLU A 143 17.42 -12.99 11.06
C GLU A 143 16.36 -14.09 11.20
N ARG A 144 15.89 -14.34 12.43
CA ARG A 144 14.84 -15.30 12.78
C ARG A 144 14.03 -14.83 13.98
N PHE A 145 12.76 -15.18 13.98
CA PHE A 145 11.86 -15.03 15.13
C PHE A 145 11.84 -16.31 15.96
N GLY A 146 12.12 -16.20 17.27
CA GLY A 146 12.15 -17.35 18.19
C GLY A 146 10.78 -18.01 18.38
N SER A 147 9.70 -17.22 18.33
CA SER A 147 8.32 -17.68 18.49
C SER A 147 7.34 -16.82 17.68
N LEU A 148 6.10 -17.30 17.54
CA LEU A 148 5.01 -16.51 16.97
C LEU A 148 4.75 -15.24 17.79
N GLY A 149 4.90 -15.32 19.12
CA GLY A 149 4.77 -14.17 20.02
C GLY A 149 5.83 -13.10 19.74
N ASP A 150 7.06 -13.50 19.48
CA ASP A 150 8.15 -12.57 19.14
C ASP A 150 7.87 -11.86 17.82
N ALA A 151 7.42 -12.61 16.81
CA ALA A 151 7.04 -12.05 15.52
C ALA A 151 5.89 -11.05 15.65
N ARG A 152 4.86 -11.37 16.43
CA ARG A 152 3.73 -10.46 16.71
C ARG A 152 4.19 -9.18 17.42
N ARG A 153 5.00 -9.30 18.48
CA ARG A 153 5.50 -8.13 19.21
C ARG A 153 6.33 -7.23 18.33
N PHE A 154 7.27 -7.81 17.57
CA PHE A 154 8.08 -7.04 16.62
C PHE A 154 7.22 -6.31 15.59
N MET A 155 6.26 -7.01 14.96
CA MET A 155 5.40 -6.41 13.95
C MET A 155 4.52 -5.31 14.52
N ASN A 156 3.96 -5.47 15.72
CA ASN A 156 3.19 -4.42 16.40
C ASN A 156 4.06 -3.17 16.64
N THR A 157 5.25 -3.33 17.23
CA THR A 157 6.17 -2.20 17.46
C THR A 157 6.60 -1.55 16.15
N PHE A 158 6.86 -2.34 15.11
CA PHE A 158 7.26 -1.84 13.81
C PHE A 158 6.14 -1.04 13.13
N VAL A 159 4.91 -1.56 13.14
CA VAL A 159 3.72 -0.88 12.57
C VAL A 159 3.45 0.43 13.31
N GLU A 160 3.54 0.43 14.64
CA GLU A 160 3.37 1.65 15.45
C GLU A 160 4.41 2.72 15.04
N GLY A 161 5.69 2.34 15.00
CA GLY A 161 6.76 3.25 14.57
C GLY A 161 6.58 3.72 13.12
N TYR A 162 6.16 2.83 12.22
CA TYR A 162 5.89 3.15 10.82
C TYR A 162 4.75 4.18 10.70
N ASN A 163 3.61 3.93 11.34
CA ASN A 163 2.42 4.76 11.22
C ASN A 163 2.54 6.11 11.94
N HIS A 164 3.23 6.17 13.09
CA HIS A 164 3.18 7.33 13.97
C HIS A 164 4.52 8.06 14.15
N SER A 165 5.65 7.48 13.74
CA SER A 165 6.97 8.09 13.93
C SER A 165 7.74 8.27 12.62
N HIS A 166 7.65 7.33 11.69
CA HIS A 166 8.40 7.38 10.44
C HIS A 166 7.77 8.39 9.46
N ARG A 167 8.58 9.30 8.93
CA ARG A 167 8.15 10.33 7.98
C ARG A 167 8.46 9.90 6.56
N HIS A 168 7.48 10.05 5.67
CA HIS A 168 7.60 9.53 4.31
C HIS A 168 7.66 10.65 3.28
N THR A 169 8.69 10.62 2.43
CA THR A 169 8.95 11.64 1.42
C THR A 169 7.80 11.80 0.43
N GLY A 170 7.22 10.70 -0.06
CA GLY A 170 6.14 10.80 -1.04
C GLY A 170 4.77 11.18 -0.47
N ILE A 171 4.68 11.61 0.79
CA ILE A 171 3.49 12.23 1.41
C ILE A 171 3.90 13.51 2.17
N GLY A 172 4.88 14.25 1.65
CA GLY A 172 5.27 15.55 2.20
C GLY A 172 6.03 15.50 3.53
N LEU A 173 6.76 14.42 3.81
CA LEU A 173 7.40 14.14 5.12
C LEU A 173 6.41 14.12 6.30
N ASN A 174 5.15 13.80 6.04
CA ASN A 174 4.19 13.45 7.07
C ASN A 174 4.36 12.01 7.53
N THR A 175 3.87 11.71 8.73
CA THR A 175 3.66 10.31 9.14
C THR A 175 2.41 9.78 8.43
N PRO A 176 2.29 8.45 8.22
CA PRO A 176 1.08 7.89 7.64
C PRO A 176 -0.18 8.23 8.44
N ALA A 177 -0.08 8.29 9.77
CA ALA A 177 -1.18 8.68 10.65
C ALA A 177 -1.61 10.14 10.43
N ASP A 178 -0.65 11.06 10.27
CA ASP A 178 -0.97 12.48 10.01
C ASP A 178 -1.84 12.63 8.76
N VAL A 179 -1.57 11.84 7.71
CA VAL A 179 -2.34 11.91 6.46
C VAL A 179 -3.66 11.16 6.60
N HIS A 180 -3.66 9.96 7.19
CA HIS A 180 -4.87 9.13 7.30
C HIS A 180 -5.96 9.79 8.16
N TYR A 181 -5.58 10.49 9.23
CA TYR A 181 -6.51 11.18 10.12
C TYR A 181 -6.67 12.69 9.82
N GLY A 182 -6.15 13.19 8.69
CA GLY A 182 -6.36 14.58 8.27
C GLY A 182 -5.59 15.64 9.05
N LEU A 183 -4.53 15.27 9.77
CA LEU A 183 -3.69 16.18 10.57
C LEU A 183 -2.58 16.87 9.74
N ALA A 184 -2.33 16.38 8.51
CA ALA A 184 -1.24 16.85 7.65
C ALA A 184 -1.27 18.36 7.37
N ALA A 185 -2.46 18.96 7.20
CA ALA A 185 -2.58 20.40 6.95
C ALA A 185 -2.10 21.24 8.16
N GLY A 186 -2.47 20.84 9.37
CA GLY A 186 -1.97 21.49 10.60
C GLY A 186 -0.45 21.36 10.72
N LYS A 187 0.10 20.17 10.41
CA LYS A 187 1.55 19.95 10.39
C LYS A 187 2.28 20.76 9.33
N ALA A 188 1.66 20.99 8.17
CA ALA A 188 2.22 21.87 7.15
C ALA A 188 2.30 23.32 7.65
N ALA A 189 1.26 23.83 8.31
CA ALA A 189 1.26 25.17 8.90
C ALA A 189 2.34 25.33 9.99
N GLU A 190 2.49 24.35 10.89
CA GLU A 190 3.55 24.34 11.92
C GLU A 190 4.96 24.38 11.30
N ARG A 191 5.17 23.63 10.21
CA ARG A 191 6.45 23.59 9.48
C ARG A 191 6.74 24.90 8.78
N ALA A 192 5.77 25.48 8.08
CA ALA A 192 5.91 26.76 7.40
C ALA A 192 6.33 27.85 8.39
N ALA A 193 5.63 27.97 9.52
CA ALA A 193 5.98 28.92 10.58
C ALA A 193 7.39 28.69 11.15
N THR A 194 7.84 27.44 11.24
CA THR A 194 9.21 27.10 11.68
C THR A 194 10.25 27.53 10.64
N LEU A 195 10.00 27.29 9.36
CA LEU A 195 10.87 27.69 8.26
C LEU A 195 10.98 29.21 8.17
N ASP A 196 9.87 29.93 8.29
CA ASP A 196 9.85 31.39 8.23
C ASP A 196 10.65 32.02 9.38
N LYS A 197 10.51 31.48 10.60
CA LYS A 197 11.37 31.87 11.74
C LYS A 197 12.84 31.60 11.47
N ALA A 198 13.18 30.47 10.86
CA ALA A 198 14.56 30.13 10.53
C ALA A 198 15.16 31.06 9.47
N ARG A 199 14.39 31.37 8.42
CA ARG A 199 14.74 32.31 7.34
C ARG A 199 14.96 33.72 7.88
N ALA A 200 14.02 34.22 8.70
CA ALA A 200 14.14 35.54 9.31
C ALA A 200 15.38 35.68 10.21
N ARG A 201 15.76 34.60 10.91
CA ARG A 201 16.90 34.60 11.82
C ARG A 201 18.26 34.49 11.12
N ASN A 202 18.33 33.86 9.94
CA ASN A 202 19.60 33.59 9.22
C ASN A 202 19.42 33.82 7.71
N PRO A 203 19.10 35.05 7.28
CA PRO A 203 18.77 35.33 5.88
C PRO A 203 19.89 34.93 4.91
N GLU A 204 21.16 35.04 5.31
CA GLU A 204 22.33 34.69 4.52
C GLU A 204 22.45 33.18 4.21
N ARG A 205 21.76 32.32 4.98
CA ARG A 205 21.79 30.87 4.79
C ARG A 205 20.79 30.37 3.73
N PHE A 206 19.82 31.19 3.35
CA PHE A 206 18.73 30.79 2.45
C PHE A 206 18.77 31.61 1.17
N SER A 207 18.93 30.92 0.03
CA SER A 207 18.92 31.54 -1.29
C SER A 207 17.51 31.74 -1.88
N THR A 208 16.49 31.14 -1.28
CA THR A 208 15.09 31.24 -1.73
C THR A 208 14.11 31.23 -0.56
N ASN A 209 12.92 31.78 -0.78
CA ASN A 209 11.80 31.74 0.17
C ASN A 209 10.79 30.62 -0.15
N LEU A 210 11.07 29.80 -1.16
CA LEU A 210 10.20 28.68 -1.52
C LEU A 210 10.39 27.53 -0.54
N ASP A 211 9.30 26.84 -0.25
CA ASP A 211 9.38 25.64 0.57
C ASP A 211 10.01 24.48 -0.21
N PRO A 212 10.78 23.60 0.46
CA PRO A 212 11.34 22.43 -0.17
C PRO A 212 10.25 21.57 -0.83
N LYS A 213 10.43 21.23 -2.12
CA LYS A 213 9.49 20.41 -2.90
C LYS A 213 9.11 19.09 -2.20
N ILE A 214 10.01 18.53 -1.39
CA ILE A 214 9.78 17.29 -0.62
C ILE A 214 8.66 17.40 0.43
N LEU A 215 8.23 18.62 0.77
CA LEU A 215 7.12 18.87 1.69
C LEU A 215 5.75 18.86 1.00
N ALA A 216 5.71 18.87 -0.34
CA ALA A 216 4.45 18.78 -1.07
C ALA A 216 3.80 17.40 -0.85
N THR A 217 2.52 17.42 -0.49
CA THR A 217 1.70 16.21 -0.38
C THR A 217 0.98 15.99 -1.71
N PRO A 218 0.92 14.76 -2.26
CA PRO A 218 0.22 14.53 -3.52
C PRO A 218 -1.30 14.64 -3.35
N ASP A 219 -1.98 15.18 -4.37
CA ASP A 219 -3.45 15.26 -4.40
C ASP A 219 -4.12 13.89 -4.58
N ALA A 220 -3.40 12.95 -5.18
CA ALA A 220 -3.86 11.59 -5.41
C ALA A 220 -2.73 10.56 -5.35
N ALA A 221 -3.10 9.34 -5.04
CA ALA A 221 -2.29 8.13 -5.12
C ALA A 221 -2.89 7.17 -6.15
N TRP A 222 -2.07 6.31 -6.76
CA TRP A 222 -2.54 5.41 -7.81
C TRP A 222 -1.83 4.07 -7.84
N ILE A 223 -2.57 3.03 -8.25
CA ILE A 223 -2.00 1.78 -8.78
C ILE A 223 -2.22 1.84 -10.29
N ASN A 224 -1.12 1.84 -11.07
CA ASN A 224 -1.08 2.15 -12.50
C ASN A 224 -1.83 3.45 -12.85
N ARG A 225 -1.07 4.56 -12.98
CA ARG A 225 -1.67 5.87 -13.28
C ARG A 225 -2.47 5.79 -14.59
N PRO A 226 -3.76 6.19 -14.60
CA PRO A 226 -4.52 6.32 -15.84
C PRO A 226 -3.79 7.24 -16.82
N ALA A 227 -3.88 6.94 -18.12
CA ALA A 227 -3.39 7.87 -19.14
C ALA A 227 -4.15 9.20 -19.00
N GLU A 228 -3.44 10.33 -19.09
CA GLU A 228 -4.10 11.63 -19.18
C GLU A 228 -4.99 11.62 -20.43
N PRO A 229 -6.23 12.15 -20.36
CA PRO A 229 -7.07 12.26 -21.54
C PRO A 229 -6.27 12.98 -22.62
N GLN A 230 -6.05 12.32 -23.76
CA GLN A 230 -5.52 13.04 -24.92
C GLN A 230 -6.50 14.17 -25.21
N GLU A 231 -6.03 15.42 -25.13
CA GLU A 231 -6.74 16.53 -25.73
C GLU A 231 -7.01 16.12 -27.18
N VAL A 232 -8.30 15.94 -27.50
CA VAL A 232 -8.72 15.65 -28.86
C VAL A 232 -8.31 16.86 -29.67
N ASP A 233 -7.27 16.72 -30.49
CA ASP A 233 -6.83 17.79 -31.39
C ASP A 233 -8.05 18.21 -32.22
N PRO A 234 -8.55 19.46 -32.05
CA PRO A 234 -9.72 19.94 -32.79
C PRO A 234 -9.54 19.86 -34.31
N LYS A 235 -8.31 19.67 -34.81
CA LYS A 235 -8.00 19.56 -36.23
C LYS A 235 -8.27 18.20 -36.86
N LEU A 236 -8.66 17.18 -36.09
CA LEU A 236 -9.06 15.87 -36.65
C LEU A 236 -10.59 15.66 -36.74
N ALA A 237 -11.39 16.67 -36.37
CA ALA A 237 -12.85 16.62 -36.40
C ALA A 237 -13.47 17.50 -37.52
N ALA A 238 -12.68 17.91 -38.52
CA ALA A 238 -13.12 18.69 -39.67
C ALA A 238 -12.97 17.89 -40.98
#